data_AF-A0A3B0Q936-F1
#
_entry.id   AF-A0A3B0Q936-F1
#
_cell.length_a   1.000
_cell.length_b   1.000
_cell.length_c   1.000
_cell.angle_alpha   90.00
_cell.angle_beta   90.00
_cell.angle_gamma   90.00
#
_symmetry.space_group_name_H-M   'P 1'
#
loop_
_entity.id
_entity.type
_entity.pdbx_description
1 polymer ?
#
loop_
_entity_poly.entity_id
_entity_poly.type
_entity_poly.pdbx_seq_one_letter_code
_entity_poly.pdbx_strand_id
1 'polypeptide(L)'
;MVIDLLVSYGFSNEEAKAKVEKALDFDLFYKDFLLSSVEKANYVAMYNLQSMDKIKSYSKQYDLEKVVTSILKQRPENGSVVNARFFENFDQIFTEERFESYKAHMFIFNLLSTTSFLSEEIRLKANEFKKALYSIDKSRSLSDFSFDLTNKFFGMPLGMYYAREYFGEKAKKDVEHMVQSMIQIYKNRLTENKW
;
A
#
# COMPACT_ATOMS: atom_id res chain seq x y z
N MET A 1 21.70 3.75 -1.21
CA MET A 1 20.32 4.23 -1.03
C MET A 1 19.88 4.41 0.43
N VAL A 2 19.33 3.39 1.14
CA VAL A 2 18.67 3.63 2.45
C VAL A 2 19.67 4.13 3.51
N ILE A 3 20.88 3.59 3.53
CA ILE A 3 21.96 4.06 4.40
C ILE A 3 22.22 5.56 4.15
N ASP A 4 22.38 5.96 2.89
CA ASP A 4 22.60 7.37 2.52
C ASP A 4 21.45 8.27 3.01
N LEU A 5 20.19 7.81 2.86
CA LEU A 5 19.01 8.55 3.33
C LEU A 5 18.99 8.70 4.86
N LEU A 6 19.42 7.67 5.60
CA LEU A 6 19.55 7.73 7.06
C LEU A 6 20.67 8.67 7.49
N VAL A 7 21.79 8.68 6.76
CA VAL A 7 22.86 9.65 6.99
C VAL A 7 22.38 11.09 6.72
N SER A 8 21.64 11.31 5.62
CA SER A 8 21.00 12.61 5.35
C SER A 8 19.98 13.01 6.41
N TYR A 9 19.34 12.05 7.08
CA TYR A 9 18.45 12.30 8.22
C TYR A 9 19.22 12.71 9.50
N GLY A 10 20.50 12.38 9.59
CA GLY A 10 21.38 12.76 10.70
C GLY A 10 21.98 11.60 11.49
N PHE A 11 21.80 10.35 11.07
CA PHE A 11 22.47 9.20 11.69
C PHE A 11 23.94 9.11 11.28
N SER A 12 24.78 8.55 12.14
CA SER A 12 26.13 8.13 11.72
C SER A 12 26.04 6.98 10.70
N ASN A 13 27.13 6.73 9.99
CA ASN A 13 27.19 5.62 9.03
C ASN A 13 27.00 4.25 9.73
N GLU A 14 27.60 4.11 10.92
CA GLU A 14 27.49 2.93 11.77
C GLU A 14 26.05 2.72 12.25
N GLU A 15 25.40 3.79 12.75
CA GLU A 15 24.00 3.76 13.17
C GLU A 15 23.05 3.41 12.02
N ALA A 16 23.29 4.01 10.85
CA ALA A 16 22.49 3.76 9.65
C ALA A 16 22.60 2.30 9.21
N LYS A 17 23.80 1.72 9.18
CA LYS A 17 24.03 0.30 8.86
C LYS A 17 23.33 -0.62 9.85
N ALA A 18 23.54 -0.40 11.15
CA ALA A 18 22.91 -1.22 12.19
C ALA A 18 21.38 -1.15 12.12
N LYS A 19 20.81 0.01 11.78
CA LYS A 19 19.36 0.18 11.60
C LYS A 19 18.85 -0.54 10.35
N VAL A 20 19.59 -0.52 9.25
CA VAL A 20 19.23 -1.28 8.03
C VAL A 20 19.30 -2.78 8.29
N GLU A 21 20.33 -3.28 8.97
CA GLU A 21 20.45 -4.70 9.32
C GLU A 21 19.26 -5.19 10.16
N LYS A 22 18.90 -4.44 11.21
CA LYS A 22 17.71 -4.72 12.03
C LYS A 22 16.40 -4.71 11.23
N ALA A 23 16.26 -3.77 10.29
CA ALA A 23 15.07 -3.71 9.45
C ALA A 23 14.98 -4.89 8.48
N LEU A 24 16.11 -5.32 7.91
CA LEU A 24 16.18 -6.49 7.03
C LEU A 24 15.92 -7.79 7.78
N ASP A 25 16.42 -7.92 9.01
CA ASP A 25 16.10 -9.04 9.90
C ASP A 25 14.59 -9.17 10.11
N PHE A 26 13.91 -8.05 10.42
CA PHE A 26 12.45 -8.05 10.55
C PHE A 26 11.74 -8.36 9.22
N ASP A 27 12.16 -7.78 8.10
CA ASP A 27 11.56 -8.03 6.78
C ASP A 27 11.67 -9.51 6.36
N LEU A 28 12.85 -10.11 6.56
CA LEU A 28 13.11 -11.52 6.28
C LEU A 28 12.25 -12.44 7.16
N PHE A 29 12.04 -12.10 8.41
CA PHE A 29 11.15 -12.85 9.30
C PHE A 29 9.67 -12.63 8.93
N TYR A 30 9.28 -11.39 8.64
CA TYR A 30 7.88 -11.00 8.41
C TYR A 30 7.30 -11.55 7.11
N LYS A 31 8.15 -11.80 6.10
CA LYS A 31 7.73 -12.28 4.76
C LYS A 31 6.87 -13.55 4.80
N ASP A 32 7.10 -14.44 5.77
CA ASP A 32 6.40 -15.72 5.86
C ASP A 32 4.96 -15.57 6.39
N PHE A 33 4.61 -14.39 6.92
CA PHE A 33 3.27 -14.05 7.37
C PHE A 33 2.47 -13.25 6.33
N LEU A 34 3.10 -12.82 5.22
CA LEU A 34 2.46 -12.03 4.16
C LEU A 34 1.69 -12.90 3.17
N LEU A 35 0.54 -12.42 2.69
CA LEU A 35 -0.15 -13.07 1.57
C LEU A 35 0.68 -12.96 0.28
N SER A 36 0.84 -14.09 -0.40
CA SER A 36 1.38 -14.18 -1.76
C SER A 36 0.48 -13.47 -2.76
N SER A 37 1.00 -13.21 -3.96
CA SER A 37 0.20 -12.61 -5.04
C SER A 37 -0.97 -13.50 -5.47
N VAL A 38 -0.84 -14.83 -5.36
CA VAL A 38 -1.91 -15.79 -5.67
C VAL A 38 -3.02 -15.73 -4.62
N GLU A 39 -2.66 -15.69 -3.34
CA GLU A 39 -3.63 -15.54 -2.24
C GLU A 39 -4.37 -14.20 -2.36
N LYS A 40 -3.66 -13.10 -2.67
CA LYS A 40 -4.25 -11.77 -2.88
C LYS A 40 -5.19 -11.69 -4.09
N ALA A 41 -5.03 -12.56 -5.08
CA ALA A 41 -5.92 -12.58 -6.25
C ALA A 41 -7.30 -13.19 -5.90
N ASN A 42 -7.41 -13.96 -4.82
CA ASN A 42 -8.68 -14.51 -4.35
C ASN A 42 -9.39 -13.52 -3.40
N TYR A 43 -9.98 -12.47 -3.97
CA TYR A 43 -10.64 -11.40 -3.20
C TYR A 43 -11.82 -11.91 -2.35
N VAL A 44 -12.49 -12.99 -2.76
CA VAL A 44 -13.57 -13.60 -1.97
C VAL A 44 -13.02 -14.14 -0.66
N ALA A 45 -11.88 -14.84 -0.70
CA ALA A 45 -11.22 -15.36 0.49
C ALA A 45 -10.58 -14.28 1.38
N MET A 46 -10.46 -13.04 0.90
CA MET A 46 -9.95 -11.91 1.69
C MET A 46 -11.01 -11.29 2.60
N TYR A 47 -12.30 -11.57 2.36
CA TYR A 47 -13.38 -11.09 3.21
C TYR A 47 -13.70 -12.12 4.31
N ASN A 48 -12.97 -12.04 5.43
CA ASN A 48 -13.19 -12.90 6.58
C ASN A 48 -13.78 -12.08 7.72
N LEU A 49 -15.11 -11.99 7.77
CA LEU A 49 -15.81 -11.26 8.81
C LEU A 49 -15.67 -11.98 10.16
N GLN A 50 -15.18 -11.29 11.18
CA GLN A 50 -15.02 -11.82 12.52
C GLN A 50 -15.55 -10.86 13.56
N SER A 51 -16.05 -11.40 14.68
CA SER A 51 -16.49 -10.59 15.82
C SER A 51 -15.32 -9.85 16.46
N MET A 52 -15.60 -8.72 17.09
CA MET A 52 -14.59 -7.97 17.86
C MET A 52 -13.94 -8.83 18.96
N ASP A 53 -14.71 -9.74 19.58
CA ASP A 53 -14.19 -10.64 20.60
C ASP A 53 -13.17 -11.63 20.00
N LYS A 54 -13.40 -12.10 18.77
CA LYS A 54 -12.43 -12.93 18.05
C LYS A 54 -11.19 -12.12 17.70
N ILE A 55 -11.35 -10.88 17.23
CA ILE A 55 -10.22 -10.00 16.90
C ILE A 55 -9.36 -9.72 18.14
N LYS A 56 -10.00 -9.42 19.27
CA LYS A 56 -9.33 -9.24 20.56
C LYS A 56 -8.51 -10.46 20.96
N SER A 57 -9.00 -11.67 20.68
CA SER A 57 -8.32 -12.92 21.06
C SER A 57 -7.02 -13.19 20.30
N TYR A 58 -6.71 -12.45 19.24
CA TYR A 58 -5.49 -12.63 18.45
C TYR A 58 -4.21 -12.22 19.18
N SER A 59 -4.33 -11.40 20.21
CA SER A 59 -3.18 -10.98 21.00
C SER A 59 -3.50 -11.07 22.50
N LYS A 60 -2.56 -11.64 23.25
CA LYS A 60 -2.55 -11.60 24.71
C LYS A 60 -1.69 -10.46 25.24
N GLN A 61 -0.79 -9.94 24.41
CA GLN A 61 0.14 -8.86 24.77
C GLN A 61 -0.45 -7.47 24.52
N TYR A 62 -1.31 -7.33 23.51
CA TYR A 62 -1.88 -6.05 23.08
C TYR A 62 -3.41 -6.09 23.11
N ASP A 63 -4.01 -5.02 23.65
CA ASP A 63 -5.44 -4.83 23.63
C ASP A 63 -5.89 -4.28 22.26
N LEU A 64 -6.09 -5.20 21.31
CA LEU A 64 -6.49 -4.87 19.94
C LEU A 64 -7.85 -4.18 19.87
N GLU A 65 -8.77 -4.54 20.77
CA GLU A 65 -10.08 -3.89 20.89
C GLU A 65 -9.93 -2.42 21.29
N LYS A 66 -9.07 -2.13 22.28
CA LYS A 66 -8.76 -0.76 22.67
C LYS A 66 -8.12 0.04 21.54
N VAL A 67 -7.20 -0.56 20.78
CA VAL A 67 -6.60 0.10 19.60
C VAL A 67 -7.68 0.48 18.59
N VAL A 68 -8.52 -0.48 18.19
CA VAL A 68 -9.58 -0.24 17.19
C VAL A 68 -10.58 0.81 17.68
N THR A 69 -11.06 0.69 18.91
CA THR A 69 -12.03 1.62 19.49
C THR A 69 -11.45 3.03 19.67
N SER A 70 -10.16 3.17 19.95
CA SER A 70 -9.49 4.46 20.05
C SER A 70 -9.42 5.21 18.72
N ILE A 71 -9.29 4.47 17.60
CA ILE A 71 -9.22 5.00 16.24
C ILE A 71 -10.63 5.36 15.75
N LEU A 72 -11.57 4.42 15.88
CA LEU A 72 -12.93 4.58 15.36
C LEU A 72 -13.84 5.43 16.26
N LYS A 73 -13.42 5.71 17.50
CA LYS A 73 -14.23 6.35 18.55
C LYS A 73 -15.53 5.61 18.87
N GLN A 74 -15.62 4.33 18.50
CA GLN A 74 -16.73 3.43 18.78
C GLN A 74 -16.24 1.98 18.75
N ARG A 75 -16.99 1.08 19.38
CA ARG A 75 -16.75 -0.37 19.30
C ARG A 75 -17.55 -0.97 18.14
N PRO A 76 -16.92 -1.40 17.04
CA PRO A 76 -17.66 -2.13 16.02
C PRO A 76 -17.93 -3.57 16.49
N GLU A 77 -19.04 -4.15 16.06
CA GLU A 77 -19.39 -5.54 16.39
C GLU A 77 -18.48 -6.53 15.67
N ASN A 78 -18.13 -6.23 14.42
CA ASN A 78 -17.36 -7.09 13.54
C ASN A 78 -16.29 -6.30 12.76
N GLY A 79 -15.26 -7.02 12.30
CA GLY A 79 -14.24 -6.51 11.39
C GLY A 79 -13.84 -7.57 10.36
N SER A 80 -13.53 -7.14 9.14
CA SER A 80 -13.03 -8.04 8.10
C SER A 80 -11.52 -8.25 8.27
N VAL A 81 -11.12 -9.48 8.56
CA VAL A 81 -9.73 -9.89 8.72
C VAL A 81 -9.18 -10.37 7.38
N VAL A 82 -8.39 -9.52 6.71
CA VAL A 82 -7.88 -9.82 5.36
C VAL A 82 -6.84 -10.93 5.35
N ASN A 83 -5.96 -10.97 6.35
CA ASN A 83 -4.89 -11.97 6.45
C ASN A 83 -4.97 -12.67 7.81
N ALA A 84 -5.70 -13.78 7.89
CA ALA A 84 -5.84 -14.55 9.12
C ALA A 84 -4.48 -15.04 9.66
N ARG A 85 -3.57 -15.50 8.79
CA ARG A 85 -2.22 -15.96 9.17
C ARG A 85 -1.45 -14.89 9.94
N PHE A 86 -1.53 -13.62 9.53
CA PHE A 86 -0.91 -12.52 10.26
C PHE A 86 -1.47 -12.38 11.69
N PHE A 87 -2.80 -12.34 11.82
CA PHE A 87 -3.44 -12.12 13.11
C PHE A 87 -3.30 -13.32 14.05
N GLU A 88 -3.34 -14.55 13.54
CA GLU A 88 -3.11 -15.76 14.32
C GLU A 88 -1.69 -15.82 14.90
N ASN A 89 -0.73 -15.14 14.27
CA ASN A 89 0.66 -15.07 14.70
C ASN A 89 1.05 -13.69 15.26
N PHE A 90 0.07 -12.85 15.62
CA PHE A 90 0.32 -11.45 16.01
C PHE A 90 1.33 -11.33 17.15
N ASP A 91 1.15 -12.12 18.22
CA ASP A 91 2.04 -12.13 19.38
C ASP A 91 3.43 -12.71 19.09
N GLN A 92 3.58 -13.49 18.01
CA GLN A 92 4.89 -13.97 17.54
C GLN A 92 5.60 -12.90 16.70
N ILE A 93 4.82 -12.11 15.95
CA ILE A 93 5.35 -11.05 15.10
C ILE A 93 5.81 -9.85 15.93
N PHE A 94 5.00 -9.45 16.92
CA PHE A 94 5.24 -8.26 17.75
C PHE A 94 5.65 -8.63 19.17
N THR A 95 6.83 -9.22 19.33
CA THR A 95 7.41 -9.54 20.65
C THR A 95 8.37 -8.45 21.14
N GLU A 96 8.62 -8.41 22.45
CA GLU A 96 9.67 -7.57 23.06
C GLU A 96 11.04 -7.84 22.42
N GLU A 97 11.38 -9.12 22.18
CA GLU A 97 12.65 -9.53 21.56
C GLU A 97 12.84 -8.93 20.15
N ARG A 98 11.77 -8.81 19.36
CA ARG A 98 11.82 -8.27 17.98
C ARG A 98 11.50 -6.79 17.90
N PHE A 99 11.18 -6.15 19.03
CA PHE A 99 10.69 -4.78 19.02
C PHE A 99 11.67 -3.81 18.35
N GLU A 100 12.97 -3.97 18.61
CA GLU A 100 14.00 -3.12 17.99
C GLU A 100 14.16 -3.34 16.48
N SER A 101 14.00 -4.58 15.99
CA SER A 101 13.98 -4.90 14.55
C SER A 101 12.72 -4.34 13.87
N TYR A 102 11.55 -4.52 14.49
CA TYR A 102 10.29 -3.92 14.04
C TYR A 102 10.37 -2.39 13.97
N LYS A 103 10.88 -1.75 15.03
CA LYS A 103 11.03 -0.29 15.11
C LYS A 103 11.97 0.24 14.04
N ALA A 104 13.06 -0.47 13.75
CA ALA A 104 13.95 -0.13 12.65
C ALA A 104 13.25 -0.21 11.29
N HIS A 105 12.52 -1.30 11.04
CA HIS A 105 11.74 -1.49 9.82
C HIS A 105 10.66 -0.40 9.66
N MET A 106 9.87 -0.15 10.70
CA MET A 106 8.85 0.90 10.73
C MET A 106 9.45 2.28 10.48
N PHE A 107 10.60 2.59 11.08
CA PHE A 107 11.28 3.87 10.86
C PHE A 107 11.69 4.05 9.40
N ILE A 108 12.35 3.05 8.81
CA ILE A 108 12.79 3.11 7.41
C ILE A 108 11.59 3.18 6.45
N PHE A 109 10.53 2.42 6.72
CA PHE A 109 9.29 2.47 5.93
C PHE A 109 8.69 3.88 5.92
N ASN A 110 8.59 4.51 7.09
CA ASN A 110 8.09 5.89 7.20
C ASN A 110 9.02 6.90 6.53
N LEU A 111 10.34 6.79 6.73
CA LEU A 111 11.33 7.64 6.06
C LEU A 111 11.11 7.60 4.54
N LEU A 112 11.11 6.40 3.94
CA LEU A 112 10.92 6.22 2.51
C LEU A 112 9.57 6.79 2.02
N SER A 113 8.49 6.63 2.79
CA SER A 113 7.16 7.15 2.44
C SER A 113 7.11 8.68 2.32
N THR A 114 8.04 9.40 2.97
CA THR A 114 8.08 10.86 2.97
C THR A 114 9.06 11.46 1.95
N THR A 115 10.01 10.66 1.45
CA THR A 115 11.07 11.13 0.53
C THR A 115 10.56 11.84 -0.73
N SER A 116 9.36 11.48 -1.21
CA SER A 116 8.72 12.13 -2.37
C SER A 116 8.36 13.59 -2.16
N PHE A 117 8.31 14.06 -0.90
CA PHE A 117 7.91 15.41 -0.53
C PHE A 117 9.09 16.30 -0.11
N LEU A 118 10.32 15.75 -0.17
CA LEU A 118 11.54 16.44 0.27
C LEU A 118 12.30 17.03 -0.93
N SER A 119 13.61 17.25 -0.77
CA SER A 119 14.44 17.81 -1.85
C SER A 119 14.53 16.87 -3.06
N GLU A 120 14.83 17.45 -4.22
CA GLU A 120 15.06 16.70 -5.47
C GLU A 120 16.16 15.64 -5.30
N GLU A 121 17.24 15.97 -4.59
CA GLU A 121 18.32 15.03 -4.28
C GLU A 121 17.82 13.82 -3.50
N ILE A 122 17.05 14.03 -2.43
CA ILE A 122 16.47 12.96 -1.61
C ILE A 122 15.49 12.11 -2.44
N ARG A 123 14.65 12.76 -3.26
CA ARG A 123 13.70 12.07 -4.16
C ARG A 123 14.42 11.17 -5.17
N LEU A 124 15.50 11.67 -5.78
CA LEU A 124 16.30 10.92 -6.73
C LEU A 124 17.03 9.75 -6.04
N LYS A 125 17.62 9.99 -4.87
CA LYS A 125 18.25 8.97 -4.04
C LYS A 125 17.27 7.85 -3.70
N ALA A 126 16.09 8.17 -3.17
CA ALA A 126 15.06 7.19 -2.80
C ALA A 126 14.51 6.36 -3.97
N ASN A 127 14.70 6.81 -5.22
CA ASN A 127 14.30 6.06 -6.41
C ASN A 127 15.35 5.06 -6.90
N GLU A 128 16.58 5.05 -6.39
CA GLU A 128 17.66 4.16 -6.87
C GLU A 128 17.26 2.68 -6.82
N PHE A 129 16.64 2.22 -5.73
CA PHE A 129 16.19 0.84 -5.61
C PHE A 129 15.12 0.49 -6.65
N LYS A 130 14.14 1.38 -6.84
CA LYS A 130 13.09 1.20 -7.85
C LYS A 130 13.68 1.16 -9.26
N LYS A 131 14.68 2.00 -9.55
CA LYS A 131 15.37 1.98 -10.85
C LYS A 131 16.06 0.65 -11.11
N ALA A 132 16.76 0.11 -10.12
CA ALA A 132 17.42 -1.19 -10.23
C ALA A 132 16.40 -2.32 -10.42
N LEU A 133 15.31 -2.32 -9.64
CA LEU A 133 14.29 -3.36 -9.68
C LEU A 133 13.54 -3.43 -11.02
N TYR A 134 13.26 -2.28 -11.62
CA TYR A 134 12.48 -2.18 -12.86
C TYR A 134 13.32 -1.81 -14.09
N SER A 135 14.65 -1.88 -14.00
CA SER A 135 15.58 -1.52 -15.08
C SER A 135 15.27 -0.15 -15.71
N ILE A 136 15.03 0.86 -14.88
CA ILE A 136 14.71 2.23 -15.33
C ILE A 136 16.00 3.02 -15.49
N ASP A 137 16.31 3.44 -16.72
CA ASP A 137 17.53 4.18 -17.03
C ASP A 137 17.54 5.59 -16.41
N LYS A 138 16.45 6.34 -16.60
CA LYS A 138 16.35 7.75 -16.20
C LYS A 138 15.18 7.98 -15.24
N SER A 139 15.46 8.69 -14.15
CA SER A 139 14.41 9.18 -13.24
C SER A 139 13.47 10.14 -13.98
N ARG A 140 12.19 10.12 -13.63
CA ARG A 140 11.23 11.11 -14.16
C ARG A 140 11.69 12.53 -13.84
N SER A 141 11.45 13.44 -14.79
CA SER A 141 11.72 14.87 -14.60
C SER A 141 10.95 15.41 -13.38
N LEU A 142 11.45 16.48 -12.75
CA LEU A 142 10.75 17.10 -11.63
C LEU A 142 9.35 17.59 -12.05
N SER A 143 9.18 18.07 -13.28
CA SER A 143 7.89 18.49 -13.83
C SER A 143 6.89 17.34 -13.88
N ASP A 144 7.28 16.22 -14.51
CA ASP A 144 6.40 15.04 -14.63
C ASP A 144 6.06 14.46 -13.25
N PHE A 145 7.06 14.39 -12.36
CA PHE A 145 6.87 13.93 -11.01
C PHE A 145 5.91 14.82 -10.22
N SER A 146 6.07 16.15 -10.32
CA SER A 146 5.20 17.11 -9.64
C SER A 146 3.76 17.04 -10.15
N PHE A 147 3.60 16.82 -11.46
CA PHE A 147 2.30 16.56 -12.05
C PHE A 147 1.66 15.28 -11.49
N ASP A 148 2.39 14.15 -11.47
CA ASP A 148 1.87 12.90 -10.90
C ASP A 148 1.49 13.07 -9.41
N LEU A 149 2.34 13.76 -8.64
CA LEU A 149 2.13 13.98 -7.22
C LEU A 149 0.86 14.79 -6.98
N THR A 150 0.68 15.86 -7.75
CA THR A 150 -0.55 16.67 -7.72
C THR A 150 -1.76 15.83 -8.10
N ASN A 151 -1.63 15.01 -9.15
CA ASN A 151 -2.71 14.14 -9.64
C ASN A 151 -3.14 13.07 -8.62
N LYS A 152 -2.24 12.61 -7.74
CA LYS A 152 -2.61 11.69 -6.64
C LYS A 152 -3.64 12.29 -5.67
N PHE A 153 -3.58 13.61 -5.43
CA PHE A 153 -4.50 14.29 -4.51
C PHE A 153 -5.67 14.95 -5.25
N PHE A 154 -5.44 15.45 -6.46
CA PHE A 154 -6.37 16.29 -7.22
C PHE A 154 -6.79 15.66 -8.57
N GLY A 155 -6.65 14.34 -8.72
CA GLY A 155 -6.93 13.68 -10.00
C GLY A 155 -8.36 13.82 -10.49
N MET A 156 -9.34 13.85 -9.58
CA MET A 156 -10.73 14.11 -9.96
C MET A 156 -10.96 15.52 -10.51
N PRO A 157 -10.61 16.63 -9.82
CA PRO A 157 -10.82 17.96 -10.38
C PRO A 157 -9.98 18.22 -11.64
N LEU A 158 -8.72 17.76 -11.70
CA LEU A 158 -7.89 17.88 -12.91
C LEU A 158 -8.47 17.08 -14.09
N GLY A 159 -8.92 15.85 -13.83
CA GLY A 159 -9.56 15.01 -14.83
C GLY A 159 -10.89 15.58 -15.33
N MET A 160 -11.69 16.17 -14.44
CA MET A 160 -12.93 16.84 -14.82
C MET A 160 -12.70 18.08 -15.67
N TYR A 161 -11.68 18.88 -15.36
CA TYR A 161 -11.26 19.99 -16.21
C TYR A 161 -10.85 19.47 -17.59
N TYR A 162 -9.97 18.47 -17.64
CA TYR A 162 -9.52 17.87 -18.89
C TYR A 162 -10.68 17.33 -19.75
N ALA A 163 -11.64 16.65 -19.13
CA ALA A 163 -12.80 16.11 -19.83
C ALA A 163 -13.68 17.21 -20.45
N ARG A 164 -13.90 18.32 -19.71
CA ARG A 164 -14.70 19.46 -20.20
C ARG A 164 -14.03 20.17 -21.36
N GLU A 165 -12.73 20.38 -21.26
CA GLU A 165 -11.96 21.14 -22.26
C GLU A 165 -11.63 20.33 -23.52
N TYR A 166 -11.30 19.03 -23.37
CA TYR A 166 -10.66 18.26 -24.44
C TYR A 166 -11.44 17.02 -24.92
N PHE A 167 -12.34 16.46 -24.12
CA PHE A 167 -13.07 15.23 -24.51
C PHE A 167 -14.34 15.55 -25.30
N GLY A 168 -15.11 16.55 -24.86
CA GLY A 168 -16.31 17.04 -25.56
C GLY A 168 -17.51 16.08 -25.52
N GLU A 169 -18.72 16.64 -25.60
CA GLU A 169 -19.97 15.88 -25.44
C GLU A 169 -20.23 14.85 -26.55
N LYS A 170 -19.73 15.10 -27.78
CA LYS A 170 -19.91 14.17 -28.89
C LYS A 170 -19.14 12.87 -28.66
N ALA A 171 -17.87 12.94 -28.27
CA ALA A 171 -17.06 11.76 -28.02
C ALA A 171 -17.58 10.99 -26.80
N LYS A 172 -18.07 11.69 -25.77
CA LYS A 172 -18.74 11.08 -24.63
C LYS A 172 -19.94 10.22 -25.06
N LYS A 173 -20.86 10.78 -25.84
CA LYS A 173 -22.05 10.05 -26.32
C LYS A 173 -21.68 8.83 -27.17
N ASP A 174 -20.64 8.94 -27.99
CA ASP A 174 -20.15 7.83 -28.81
C ASP A 174 -19.60 6.68 -27.94
N VAL A 175 -18.75 6.99 -26.96
CA VAL A 175 -18.23 6.00 -26.00
C VAL A 175 -19.35 5.39 -25.16
N GLU A 176 -20.32 6.18 -24.70
CA GLU A 176 -21.50 5.67 -23.99
C GLU A 176 -22.28 4.65 -24.84
N HIS A 177 -22.47 4.95 -26.13
CA HIS A 177 -23.12 4.03 -27.06
C HIS A 177 -22.30 2.74 -27.28
N MET A 178 -20.97 2.85 -27.40
CA MET A 178 -20.08 1.68 -27.50
C MET A 178 -20.17 0.80 -26.25
N VAL A 179 -20.15 1.40 -25.06
CA VAL A 179 -20.29 0.67 -23.78
C VAL A 179 -21.65 -0.03 -23.69
N GLN A 180 -22.74 0.65 -24.03
CA GLN A 180 -24.08 0.04 -24.05
C GLN A 180 -24.16 -1.12 -25.04
N SER A 181 -23.56 -0.97 -26.22
CA SER A 181 -23.50 -2.03 -27.23
C SER A 181 -22.71 -3.25 -26.72
N MET A 182 -21.57 -3.02 -26.06
CA MET A 182 -20.78 -4.10 -25.44
C MET A 182 -21.55 -4.80 -24.32
N ILE A 183 -22.28 -4.06 -23.47
CA ILE A 183 -23.16 -4.64 -22.44
C ILE A 183 -24.21 -5.54 -23.10
N GLN A 184 -24.83 -5.12 -24.20
CA GLN A 184 -25.83 -5.92 -24.91
C GLN A 184 -25.22 -7.19 -25.52
N ILE A 185 -24.03 -7.10 -26.10
CA ILE A 185 -23.30 -8.26 -26.62
C ILE A 185 -23.03 -9.26 -25.50
N TYR A 186 -22.57 -8.80 -24.33
CA TYR A 186 -22.33 -9.68 -23.18
C TYR A 186 -23.63 -10.30 -22.64
N LYS A 187 -24.74 -9.57 -22.59
CA LYS A 187 -26.05 -10.12 -22.21
C LYS A 187 -26.49 -11.24 -23.14
N ASN A 188 -26.37 -11.03 -24.45
CA ASN A 188 -26.73 -12.06 -25.43
C ASN A 188 -25.86 -13.30 -25.25
N ARG A 189 -24.54 -13.12 -25.13
CA ARG A 189 -23.60 -14.23 -24.89
C ARG A 189 -23.92 -15.02 -23.61
N LEU A 190 -24.24 -14.34 -22.52
CA LEU A 190 -24.61 -14.99 -21.26
C LEU A 190 -25.94 -15.75 -21.37
N THR A 191 -26.90 -15.23 -22.13
CA THR A 191 -28.20 -15.89 -22.35
C THR A 191 -28.07 -17.16 -23.19
N GLU A 192 -27.16 -17.16 -24.16
CA GLU A 192 -26.87 -18.30 -25.03
C GLU A 192 -25.87 -19.28 -24.42
N ASN A 193 -25.25 -18.92 -23.28
CA ASN A 193 -24.22 -19.73 -22.67
C ASN A 193 -24.79 -21.05 -22.12
N LYS A 194 -24.08 -22.16 -22.34
CA LYS A 194 -24.49 -23.53 -21.97
C LYS A 194 -23.55 -24.18 -20.94
N TRP A 195 -22.60 -23.42 -20.41
CA TRP A 195 -21.68 -23.79 -19.34
C TRP A 195 -21.58 -22.65 -18.32
#